data_AF-A0A355UBG4-F1
#
_entry.id   AF-A0A355UBG4-F1
#
_cell.length_a   1.000
_cell.length_b   1.000
_cell.length_c   1.000
_cell.angle_alpha   90.00
_cell.angle_beta   90.00
_cell.angle_gamma   90.00
#
_symmetry.space_group_name_H-M   'P 1'
#
loop_
_entity.id
_entity.type
_entity.pdbx_description
1 polymer ?
#
loop_
_entity_poly.entity_id
_entity_poly.type
_entity_poly.pdbx_seq_one_letter_code
_entity_poly.pdbx_strand_id
1 'polypeptide(L)'
;DLRQTLFEKCIFNGVDLKKSDLRGLSLDEQTFIGVKFDGTILNNVTFKGATLKNVSFISTHALTNKYYRAIKTICFDGAMMDKVTYAVLKSFDANLSNVTLI
;
A
#
# COMPACT_ATOMS: atom_id res chain seq x y z
N ASP A 1 3.32 -12.44 12.47
CA ASP A 1 3.90 -12.69 11.13
C ASP A 1 2.75 -13.06 10.21
N LEU A 2 2.47 -12.25 9.19
CA LEU A 2 1.32 -12.44 8.29
C LEU A 2 1.71 -13.11 6.97
N ARG A 3 3.01 -13.47 6.79
CA ARG A 3 3.59 -13.95 5.52
C ARG A 3 3.01 -15.25 4.96
N GLN A 4 2.25 -16.00 5.77
CA GLN A 4 1.59 -17.25 5.36
C GLN A 4 0.06 -17.14 5.31
N THR A 5 -0.50 -15.93 5.40
CA THR A 5 -1.96 -15.74 5.42
C THR A 5 -2.47 -15.55 4.00
N LEU A 6 -3.44 -16.37 3.60
CA LEU A 6 -4.18 -16.19 2.35
C LEU A 6 -5.34 -15.23 2.62
N PHE A 7 -5.32 -14.03 2.05
CA PHE A 7 -6.45 -13.12 2.09
C PHE A 7 -7.17 -13.21 0.75
N GLU A 8 -8.43 -13.63 0.74
CA GLU A 8 -9.26 -13.64 -0.46
C GLU A 8 -10.44 -12.69 -0.23
N LYS A 9 -10.50 -11.59 -1.00
CA LYS A 9 -11.60 -10.61 -1.01
C LYS A 9 -11.95 -10.04 0.37
N CYS A 10 -10.96 -9.88 1.24
CA CYS A 10 -11.13 -9.29 2.57
C CYS A 10 -11.31 -7.77 2.47
N ILE A 11 -12.12 -7.25 3.39
CA ILE A 11 -12.27 -5.81 3.62
C ILE A 11 -11.57 -5.46 4.93
N PHE A 12 -10.50 -4.68 4.85
CA PHE A 12 -9.81 -4.11 5.99
C PHE A 12 -10.33 -2.70 6.21
N ASN A 13 -11.06 -2.48 7.30
CA ASN A 13 -11.63 -1.18 7.64
C ASN A 13 -10.99 -0.61 8.91
N GLY A 14 -10.30 0.53 8.79
CA GLY A 14 -9.69 1.25 9.91
C GLY A 14 -8.52 0.52 10.59
N VAL A 15 -7.96 -0.52 9.96
CA VAL A 15 -6.87 -1.30 10.53
C VAL A 15 -5.60 -0.45 10.64
N ASP A 16 -4.98 -0.45 11.82
CA ASP A 16 -3.68 0.17 12.04
C ASP A 16 -2.58 -0.88 11.86
N LEU A 17 -1.84 -0.79 10.75
CA LEU A 17 -0.72 -1.67 10.43
C LEU A 17 0.63 -0.98 10.65
N LYS A 18 0.67 0.16 11.35
CA LYS A 18 1.89 0.97 11.46
C LYS A 18 3.09 0.17 11.94
N LYS A 19 4.26 0.48 11.38
CA LYS A 19 5.56 -0.13 11.72
C LYS A 19 5.62 -1.67 11.57
N SER A 20 4.64 -2.28 10.90
CA SER A 20 4.65 -3.72 10.59
C SER A 20 5.62 -4.05 9.46
N ASP A 21 6.19 -5.25 9.52
CA ASP A 21 6.97 -5.83 8.43
C ASP A 21 6.05 -6.65 7.51
N LEU A 22 5.83 -6.14 6.30
CA LEU A 22 4.93 -6.72 5.31
C LEU A 22 5.68 -7.16 4.04
N ARG A 23 7.00 -7.22 4.08
CA ARG A 23 7.83 -7.47 2.89
C ARG A 23 7.42 -8.74 2.16
N GLY A 24 7.27 -8.63 0.84
CA GLY A 24 6.95 -9.76 -0.05
C GLY A 24 5.51 -10.29 0.05
N LEU A 25 4.62 -9.62 0.80
CA LEU A 25 3.22 -10.02 0.87
C LEU A 25 2.47 -9.69 -0.42
N SER A 26 1.59 -10.61 -0.83
CA SER A 26 0.53 -10.32 -1.79
C SER A 26 -0.71 -9.86 -1.04
N LEU A 27 -1.13 -8.63 -1.33
CA LEU A 27 -2.35 -7.99 -0.86
C LEU A 27 -3.28 -7.70 -2.04
N ASP A 28 -3.20 -8.56 -3.06
CA ASP A 28 -3.93 -8.43 -4.31
C ASP A 28 -5.43 -8.64 -4.10
N GLU A 29 -6.25 -7.93 -4.88
CA GLU A 29 -7.73 -8.01 -4.89
C GLU A 29 -8.42 -7.74 -3.53
N GLN A 30 -7.68 -7.20 -2.55
CA GLN A 30 -8.23 -6.84 -1.25
C GLN A 30 -8.80 -5.41 -1.25
N THR A 31 -9.70 -5.12 -0.32
CA THR A 31 -10.22 -3.77 -0.11
C THR A 31 -9.70 -3.20 1.21
N PHE A 32 -9.08 -2.02 1.15
CA PHE A 32 -8.57 -1.27 2.29
C PHE A 32 -9.28 0.08 2.38
N ILE A 33 -9.93 0.33 3.52
CA ILE A 33 -10.66 1.56 3.79
C ILE A 33 -10.13 2.14 5.10
N GLY A 34 -9.53 3.34 5.06
CA GLY A 34 -9.04 4.00 6.27
C GLY A 34 -7.83 3.31 6.92
N VAL A 35 -7.15 2.41 6.21
CA VAL A 35 -6.03 1.62 6.73
C VAL A 35 -4.76 2.47 6.80
N LYS A 36 -3.98 2.29 7.87
CA LYS A 36 -2.75 3.04 8.10
C LYS A 36 -1.54 2.14 7.89
N PHE A 37 -0.81 2.34 6.78
CA PHE A 37 0.46 1.68 6.49
C PHE A 37 1.67 2.52 6.93
N ASP A 38 1.50 3.47 7.86
CA ASP A 38 2.57 4.41 8.19
C ASP A 38 3.80 3.71 8.80
N GLY A 39 4.97 3.97 8.23
CA GLY A 39 6.23 3.38 8.66
C GLY A 39 6.32 1.87 8.49
N THR A 40 5.43 1.24 7.71
CA THR A 40 5.52 -0.17 7.37
C THR A 40 6.70 -0.45 6.44
N ILE A 41 7.21 -1.68 6.48
CA ILE A 41 8.22 -2.15 5.53
C ILE A 41 7.50 -2.86 4.39
N LEU A 42 7.37 -2.18 3.25
CA LEU A 42 6.57 -2.61 2.10
C LEU A 42 7.41 -3.10 0.90
N ASN A 43 8.68 -3.47 1.11
CA ASN A 43 9.52 -3.92 -0.01
C ASN A 43 8.88 -5.13 -0.70
N ASN A 44 8.74 -5.04 -2.02
CA ASN A 44 8.19 -6.09 -2.89
C ASN A 44 6.75 -6.53 -2.53
N VAL A 45 5.92 -5.62 -2.00
CA VAL A 45 4.50 -5.88 -1.76
C VAL A 45 3.69 -5.67 -3.05
N THR A 46 2.64 -6.45 -3.25
CA THR A 46 1.70 -6.26 -4.36
C THR A 46 0.31 -5.90 -3.86
N PHE A 47 -0.34 -4.97 -4.57
CA PHE A 47 -1.72 -4.53 -4.39
C PHE A 47 -2.48 -4.64 -5.73
N LYS A 48 -2.19 -5.67 -6.53
CA LYS A 48 -2.79 -5.82 -7.85
C LYS A 48 -4.29 -5.98 -7.75
N GLY A 49 -5.06 -5.21 -8.51
CA GLY A 49 -6.53 -5.23 -8.44
C GLY A 49 -7.12 -4.81 -7.08
N ALA A 50 -6.31 -4.34 -6.13
CA ALA A 50 -6.78 -3.95 -4.81
C ALA A 50 -7.54 -2.61 -4.85
N THR A 51 -8.44 -2.40 -3.90
CA THR A 51 -9.12 -1.11 -3.69
C THR A 51 -8.53 -0.40 -2.47
N LEU A 52 -8.02 0.82 -2.64
CA LEU A 52 -7.37 1.63 -1.60
C LEU A 52 -8.13 2.95 -1.42
N LYS A 53 -8.92 3.07 -0.35
CA LYS A 53 -9.71 4.28 -0.06
C LYS A 53 -9.30 4.88 1.27
N ASN A 54 -8.95 6.17 1.27
CA ASN A 54 -8.52 6.90 2.46
C ASN A 54 -7.38 6.19 3.21
N VAL A 55 -6.39 5.66 2.47
CA VAL A 55 -5.27 4.89 3.03
C VAL A 55 -4.06 5.80 3.23
N SER A 56 -3.30 5.59 4.30
CA SER A 56 -2.09 6.38 4.59
C SER A 56 -0.80 5.58 4.40
N PHE A 57 0.20 6.22 3.76
CA PHE A 57 1.55 5.68 3.54
C PHE A 57 2.62 6.64 4.11
N ILE A 58 2.41 7.16 5.31
CA ILE A 58 3.30 8.16 5.90
C ILE A 58 4.61 7.49 6.34
N SER A 59 5.75 8.01 5.88
CA SER A 59 7.03 7.59 6.44
C SER A 59 7.18 8.13 7.86
N THR A 60 7.35 7.24 8.83
CA THR A 60 7.72 7.62 10.21
C THR A 60 9.19 8.02 10.33
N HIS A 61 9.99 7.73 9.29
CA HIS A 61 11.42 8.05 9.20
C HIS A 61 11.63 8.87 7.93
N ALA A 62 11.24 10.15 8.00
CA ALA A 62 11.01 11.04 6.86
C ALA A 62 12.20 11.30 5.90
N LEU A 63 13.37 10.66 6.04
CA LEU A 63 14.60 11.13 5.37
C LEU A 63 15.56 10.04 4.89
N THR A 64 15.19 8.75 4.90
CA THR A 64 16.10 7.71 4.38
C THR A 64 15.74 7.30 2.95
N ASN A 65 16.74 7.24 2.08
CA ASN A 65 16.63 6.70 0.72
C ASN A 65 15.95 5.31 0.68
N LYS A 66 15.95 4.56 1.80
CA LYS A 66 15.38 3.22 1.90
C LYS A 66 13.86 3.19 1.76
N TYR A 67 13.13 4.12 2.40
CA TYR A 67 11.66 4.13 2.35
C TYR A 67 11.15 4.50 0.95
N TYR A 68 11.70 5.56 0.35
CA TYR A 68 11.40 5.95 -1.03
C TYR A 68 11.70 4.83 -2.03
N ARG A 69 12.82 4.13 -1.86
CA ARG A 69 13.14 2.94 -2.67
C ARG A 69 12.11 1.82 -2.47
N ALA A 70 11.59 1.63 -1.26
CA ALA A 70 10.57 0.61 -0.99
C ALA A 70 9.26 0.90 -1.72
N ILE A 71 8.77 2.14 -1.70
CA ILE A 71 7.54 2.52 -2.43
C ILE A 71 7.65 2.20 -3.92
N LYS A 72 8.82 2.43 -4.53
CA LYS A 72 9.07 2.09 -5.95
C LYS A 72 9.03 0.60 -6.26
N THR A 73 9.19 -0.27 -5.25
CA THR A 73 9.08 -1.72 -5.43
C THR A 73 7.66 -2.24 -5.29
N ILE A 74 6.70 -1.39 -4.91
CA ILE A 74 5.30 -1.80 -4.74
C ILE A 74 4.61 -1.87 -6.10
N CYS A 75 3.87 -2.95 -6.33
CA CYS A 75 3.07 -3.11 -7.55
C CYS A 75 1.60 -2.73 -7.30
N PHE A 76 1.09 -1.76 -8.05
CA PHE A 76 -0.30 -1.29 -8.00
C PHE A 76 -1.06 -1.58 -9.30
N ASP A 77 -0.65 -2.57 -10.09
CA ASP A 77 -1.28 -2.84 -11.39
C ASP A 77 -2.76 -3.20 -11.25
N GLY A 78 -3.63 -2.47 -11.95
CA GLY A 78 -5.07 -2.66 -11.86
C GLY A 78 -5.69 -2.21 -10.53
N ALA A 79 -4.92 -1.62 -9.62
CA ALA A 79 -5.44 -1.13 -8.36
C ALA A 79 -6.39 0.07 -8.58
N MET A 80 -7.36 0.20 -7.68
CA MET A 80 -8.31 1.30 -7.63
C MET A 80 -8.01 2.16 -6.40
N MET A 81 -7.97 3.48 -6.53
CA MET A 81 -7.71 4.36 -5.39
C MET A 81 -8.41 5.71 -5.46
N ASP A 82 -8.71 6.28 -4.30
CA ASP A 82 -9.25 7.64 -4.24
C ASP A 82 -8.17 8.70 -4.56
N LYS A 83 -8.63 9.90 -4.91
CA LYS A 83 -7.73 11.02 -5.28
C LYS A 83 -6.71 11.35 -4.19
N VAL A 84 -7.06 11.16 -2.92
CA VAL A 84 -6.20 11.44 -1.78
C VAL A 84 -5.05 10.43 -1.73
N THR A 85 -5.38 9.13 -1.75
CA THR A 85 -4.38 8.05 -1.73
C THR A 85 -3.47 8.13 -2.96
N TYR A 86 -4.04 8.41 -4.14
CA TYR A 86 -3.29 8.58 -5.38
C TYR A 86 -2.28 9.72 -5.29
N ALA A 87 -2.70 10.90 -4.83
CA ALA A 87 -1.81 12.06 -4.72
C ALA A 87 -0.63 11.80 -3.79
N VAL A 88 -0.88 11.10 -2.67
CA VAL A 88 0.16 10.71 -1.72
C VAL A 88 1.18 9.77 -2.38
N LEU A 89 0.74 8.66 -2.97
CA LEU A 89 1.64 7.71 -3.62
C LEU A 89 2.40 8.33 -4.80
N LYS A 90 1.74 9.21 -5.56
CA LYS A 90 2.37 9.96 -6.66
C LYS A 90 3.48 10.88 -6.17
N SER A 91 3.31 11.54 -5.02
CA SER A 91 4.36 12.39 -4.43
C SER A 91 5.62 11.62 -4.01
N PHE A 92 5.49 10.30 -3.83
CA PHE A 92 6.60 9.39 -3.55
C PHE A 92 7.18 8.69 -4.79
N ASP A 93 6.80 9.12 -5.99
CA ASP A 93 7.27 8.55 -7.26
C ASP A 93 6.96 7.04 -7.40
N ALA A 94 5.80 6.61 -6.86
CA ALA A 94 5.28 5.26 -7.06
C ALA A 94 4.86 5.05 -8.52
N ASN A 95 5.01 3.82 -9.04
CA ASN A 95 4.45 3.47 -10.33
C ASN A 95 2.92 3.32 -10.22
N LEU A 96 2.19 4.25 -10.84
CA LEU A 96 0.72 4.30 -10.83
C LEU A 96 0.15 4.30 -12.27
N SER A 97 0.89 3.78 -13.27
CA SER A 97 0.49 3.85 -14.68
C SER A 97 -0.80 3.09 -14.99
N ASN A 98 -1.06 2.00 -14.26
CA ASN A 98 -2.20 1.10 -14.47
C ASN A 98 -3.26 1.21 -13.35
N VAL A 99 -3.30 2.35 -12.67
CA VAL A 99 -4.21 2.60 -11.56
C VAL A 99 -5.46 3.31 -12.05
N THR A 100 -6.61 2.90 -11.51
CA THR A 100 -7.91 3.57 -11.74
C THR A 100 -8.25 4.48 -10.56
N LEU A 101 -8.66 5.72 -10.84
CA LEU A 101 -9.17 6.64 -9.82
C LEU A 101 -10.65 6.38 -9.54
N ILE A 102 -11.02 6.38 -8.27
CA ILE A 102 -12.41 6.26 -7.77
C ILE A 102 -12.81 7.40 -6.82
#